data_AF-A0A382PT80-F1
#
_entry.id   AF-A0A382PT80-F1
#
_cell.length_a   1.000
_cell.length_b   1.000
_cell.length_c   1.000
_cell.angle_alpha   90.00
_cell.angle_beta   90.00
_cell.angle_gamma   90.00
#
_symmetry.space_group_name_H-M   'P 1'
#
loop_
_entity.id
_entity.type
_entity.pdbx_description
1 polymer ?
#
loop_
_entity_poly.entity_id
_entity_poly.type
_entity_poly.pdbx_seq_one_letter_code
_entity_poly.pdbx_strand_id
1 'polypeptide(L)'
;MTGIDSFWRCPQDGQLTVDSATTGAVSGMTIVTPSKRFQVVSLLARDYSKRIDKEATMEINTPIISADSHIQEPPELYEERLPKEYRHLTPRTITSEDGGVYRIIDGKRARRVDIAQSRETQDDQQREFRNDPSGGRDISRRLTDQTLDGISAEIVYPNQSLFLYNSPDPKYQSALASAYNNWLWELLAEHPDRFVPVAIVPVADLDSAIREVTKISKLGYRALKIPITMTERPYNDSAYENFWSICEEAELVVSFHAFSNSIDQYPDDWGEEQGTGGALSLMAMSM
;
A
#
# COMPACT_ATOMS: atom_id res chain seq x y z
N MET A 1 16.27 -23.32 -7.54
CA MET A 1 17.05 -22.06 -7.51
C MET A 1 17.15 -21.52 -8.91
N THR A 2 16.14 -20.74 -9.32
CA THR A 2 16.16 -19.82 -10.48
C THR A 2 14.94 -18.90 -10.34
N GLY A 3 15.15 -17.60 -10.26
CA GLY A 3 14.14 -16.57 -10.52
C GLY A 3 13.61 -15.83 -9.30
N ILE A 4 14.20 -14.66 -9.02
CA ILE A 4 13.62 -13.43 -8.42
C ILE A 4 14.58 -12.22 -8.62
N ASP A 5 15.86 -12.47 -8.92
CA ASP A 5 16.98 -11.51 -8.90
C ASP A 5 17.00 -10.28 -9.85
N SER A 6 15.96 -9.91 -10.60
CA SER A 6 16.15 -8.90 -11.67
C SER A 6 15.20 -7.69 -11.72
N PHE A 7 14.62 -7.24 -10.60
CA PHE A 7 13.76 -6.03 -10.68
C PHE A 7 14.08 -4.89 -9.70
N TRP A 8 14.72 -5.14 -8.55
CA TRP A 8 14.80 -4.13 -7.47
C TRP A 8 16.21 -3.74 -6.98
N ARG A 9 17.27 -3.96 -7.75
CA ARG A 9 18.58 -3.35 -7.40
C ARG A 9 18.67 -1.92 -7.92
N CYS A 10 18.56 -0.96 -7.00
CA CYS A 10 19.13 0.38 -7.19
C CYS A 10 20.65 0.23 -7.42
N PRO A 11 21.25 0.79 -8.48
CA PRO A 11 22.69 0.72 -8.69
C PRO A 11 23.41 1.43 -7.53
N GLN A 12 24.27 0.73 -6.79
CA GLN A 12 25.03 1.30 -5.68
C GLN A 12 26.23 2.17 -6.11
N ASP A 13 26.49 2.32 -7.41
CA ASP A 13 27.69 3.03 -7.88
C ASP A 13 27.31 4.29 -8.67
N GLY A 14 27.06 5.36 -7.94
CA GLY A 14 26.86 6.71 -8.48
C GLY A 14 27.36 7.75 -7.49
N GLN A 15 28.69 7.88 -7.34
CA GLN A 15 29.26 9.04 -6.64
C GLN A 15 28.88 10.31 -7.41
N LEU A 16 28.15 11.21 -6.75
CA LEU A 16 28.05 12.61 -7.13
C LEU A 16 29.44 13.24 -6.96
N THR A 17 30.19 13.43 -8.04
CA THR A 17 31.41 14.24 -8.02
C THR A 17 31.07 15.69 -8.35
N VAL A 18 31.36 16.58 -7.41
CA VAL A 18 31.42 18.03 -7.61
C VAL A 18 32.74 18.34 -8.32
N ASP A 19 32.68 18.93 -9.51
CA ASP A 19 33.85 19.33 -10.27
C ASP A 19 34.66 20.41 -9.54
N SER A 20 35.95 20.15 -9.31
CA SER A 20 36.97 21.19 -9.31
C SER A 20 38.28 20.63 -9.86
N ALA A 21 38.80 21.32 -10.87
CA ALA A 21 39.94 20.94 -11.69
C ALA A 21 41.27 20.94 -10.91
N THR A 22 42.14 19.93 -11.13
CA THR A 22 43.56 20.12 -11.52
C THR A 22 44.32 18.78 -11.74
N THR A 23 44.92 18.67 -12.94
CA THR A 23 46.21 18.02 -13.33
C THR A 23 46.77 16.80 -12.59
N GLY A 24 47.06 15.73 -13.34
CA GLY A 24 48.10 14.75 -12.99
C GLY A 24 47.96 13.39 -13.68
N ALA A 25 48.85 13.07 -14.61
CA ALA A 25 48.85 11.84 -15.41
C ALA A 25 49.30 10.60 -14.60
N VAL A 26 48.63 9.45 -14.78
CA VAL A 26 49.27 8.11 -14.72
C VAL A 26 48.59 7.15 -15.70
N SER A 27 49.45 6.48 -16.45
CA SER A 27 49.24 5.44 -17.46
C SER A 27 48.50 4.20 -16.95
N GLY A 28 47.64 3.63 -17.81
CA GLY A 28 47.31 2.21 -17.80
C GLY A 28 45.86 1.88 -17.48
N MET A 29 44.95 1.99 -18.48
CA MET A 29 43.76 1.15 -18.48
C MET A 29 43.18 1.03 -19.90
N THR A 30 43.04 -0.20 -20.38
CA THR A 30 42.33 -0.53 -21.62
C THR A 30 40.89 -0.04 -21.51
N ILE A 31 40.50 0.92 -22.35
CA ILE A 31 39.10 1.32 -22.50
C ILE A 31 38.37 0.18 -23.22
N VAL A 32 37.68 -0.67 -22.46
CA VAL A 32 36.62 -1.52 -23.01
C VAL A 32 35.36 -0.66 -23.02
N THR A 33 34.97 -0.18 -24.19
CA THR A 33 33.66 0.44 -24.39
C THR A 33 32.57 -0.63 -24.29
N PRO A 34 31.59 -0.53 -23.38
CA PRO A 34 30.43 -1.41 -23.41
C PRO A 34 29.46 -0.89 -24.48
N SER A 35 29.61 -1.41 -25.71
CA SER A 35 28.56 -1.36 -26.71
C SER A 35 27.48 -2.39 -26.36
N LYS A 36 26.56 -2.06 -25.45
CA LYS A 36 25.31 -2.81 -25.32
C LYS A 36 24.15 -1.84 -25.15
N ARG A 37 23.49 -1.58 -26.29
CA ARG A 37 22.10 -1.11 -26.33
C ARG A 37 21.27 -2.05 -25.47
N PHE A 38 20.57 -1.52 -24.48
CA PHE A 38 19.51 -2.25 -23.80
C PHE A 38 18.44 -2.60 -24.84
N GLN A 39 18.31 -3.89 -25.15
CA GLN A 39 17.06 -4.41 -25.71
C GLN A 39 16.13 -4.62 -24.53
N VAL A 40 15.22 -3.67 -24.32
CA VAL A 40 13.96 -3.96 -23.63
C VAL A 40 13.28 -5.02 -24.48
N VAL A 41 13.22 -6.24 -23.96
CA VAL A 41 12.46 -7.31 -24.59
C VAL A 41 10.99 -6.91 -24.49
N SER A 42 10.41 -6.51 -25.62
CA SER A 42 9.03 -6.02 -25.79
C SER A 42 7.99 -7.14 -25.63
N LEU A 43 8.09 -7.96 -24.58
CA LEU A 43 7.16 -9.06 -24.32
C LEU A 43 5.85 -8.61 -23.63
N LEU A 44 5.72 -7.33 -23.25
CA LEU A 44 4.55 -6.79 -22.55
C LEU A 44 3.48 -6.16 -23.47
N ALA A 45 3.70 -6.14 -24.79
CA ALA A 45 2.71 -5.66 -25.75
C ALA A 45 2.09 -6.82 -26.54
N ARG A 46 1.60 -7.87 -25.87
CA ARG A 46 0.70 -8.83 -26.51
C ARG A 46 -0.74 -8.32 -26.46
N ASP A 47 -1.06 -7.51 -27.46
CA ASP A 47 -2.34 -7.49 -28.19
C ASP A 47 -3.62 -7.10 -27.40
N TYR A 48 -3.53 -6.24 -26.38
CA TYR A 48 -4.69 -5.53 -25.81
C TYR A 48 -4.95 -4.15 -26.43
N SER A 49 -4.12 -3.71 -27.39
CA SER A 49 -4.22 -2.39 -28.02
C SER A 49 -5.30 -2.26 -29.10
N LYS A 50 -6.19 -3.25 -29.28
CA LYS A 50 -7.13 -3.28 -30.41
C LYS A 50 -8.40 -2.45 -30.23
N ARG A 51 -8.59 -1.73 -29.12
CA ARG A 51 -9.83 -0.96 -28.87
C ARG A 51 -9.67 0.39 -28.18
N ILE A 52 -8.46 0.94 -28.04
CA ILE A 52 -8.28 2.27 -27.47
C ILE A 52 -7.88 3.21 -28.60
N ASP A 53 -8.66 4.27 -28.81
CA ASP A 53 -8.38 5.31 -29.80
C ASP A 53 -6.95 5.84 -29.57
N LYS A 54 -6.13 5.77 -30.62
CA LYS A 54 -4.70 6.12 -30.60
C LYS A 54 -4.40 7.59 -30.26
N GLU A 55 -5.41 8.44 -30.15
CA GLU A 55 -5.24 9.88 -29.96
C GLU A 55 -5.15 10.31 -28.48
N ALA A 56 -5.40 9.42 -27.52
CA ALA A 56 -5.43 9.77 -26.09
C ALA A 56 -4.49 8.96 -25.17
N THR A 57 -3.60 8.13 -25.72
CA THR A 57 -2.61 7.41 -24.91
C THR A 57 -1.34 8.24 -24.79
N MET A 58 -1.02 8.69 -23.58
CA MET A 58 0.25 9.36 -23.28
C MET A 58 1.40 8.39 -23.62
N GLU A 59 2.29 8.72 -24.57
CA GLU A 59 3.48 7.89 -24.88
C GLU A 59 4.50 8.00 -23.72
N ILE A 60 4.29 7.22 -22.67
CA ILE A 60 5.22 7.12 -21.56
C ILE A 60 6.24 6.04 -21.89
N ASN A 61 7.44 6.43 -22.29
CA ASN A 61 8.54 5.50 -22.60
C ASN A 61 9.21 4.88 -21.36
N THR A 62 8.73 5.20 -20.16
CA THR A 62 9.23 4.68 -18.87
C THR A 62 8.09 4.04 -18.10
N PRO A 63 8.23 2.81 -17.59
CA PRO A 63 7.22 2.21 -16.73
C PRO A 63 6.94 3.08 -15.50
N ILE A 64 5.69 3.46 -15.28
CA ILE A 64 5.25 4.16 -14.06
C ILE A 64 4.69 3.14 -13.09
N ILE A 65 5.17 3.16 -11.85
CA ILE A 65 4.64 2.33 -10.76
C ILE A 65 3.92 3.26 -9.79
N SER A 66 2.63 3.04 -9.57
CA SER A 66 1.90 3.73 -8.50
C SER A 66 2.40 3.20 -7.16
N ALA A 67 3.03 4.07 -6.38
CA ALA A 67 3.56 3.70 -5.06
C ALA A 67 2.47 3.68 -3.96
N ASP A 68 1.29 4.22 -4.26
CA ASP A 68 0.18 4.32 -3.33
C ASP A 68 -1.16 4.19 -4.05
N SER A 69 -1.72 2.99 -3.98
CA SER A 69 -3.08 2.67 -4.42
C SER A 69 -3.81 1.92 -3.31
N HIS A 70 -5.13 1.93 -3.34
CA HIS A 70 -5.95 1.28 -2.32
C HIS A 70 -6.82 0.16 -2.87
N ILE A 71 -7.47 -0.56 -1.98
CA ILE A 71 -8.59 -1.44 -2.30
C ILE A 71 -9.60 -1.39 -1.16
N GLN A 72 -10.89 -1.39 -1.51
CA GLN A 72 -11.96 -1.42 -0.51
C GLN A 72 -12.31 -2.87 -0.18
N GLU A 73 -12.18 -3.20 1.11
CA GLU A 73 -12.47 -4.53 1.61
C GLU A 73 -14.00 -4.77 1.65
N PRO A 74 -14.48 -5.95 1.21
CA PRO A 74 -15.87 -6.34 1.40
C PRO A 74 -16.13 -6.57 2.90
N PRO A 75 -17.30 -6.23 3.45
CA PRO A 75 -17.67 -6.62 4.81
C PRO A 75 -17.61 -8.15 5.02
N GLU A 76 -18.02 -8.92 4.00
CA GLU A 76 -18.09 -10.38 4.04
C GLU A 76 -16.71 -11.02 4.30
N LEU A 77 -15.63 -10.34 3.89
CA LEU A 77 -14.25 -10.76 4.17
C LEU A 77 -14.06 -11.12 5.65
N TYR A 78 -14.45 -10.19 6.51
CA TYR A 78 -14.20 -10.32 7.94
C TYR A 78 -15.26 -11.17 8.62
N GLU A 79 -16.52 -11.11 8.16
CA GLU A 79 -17.61 -11.95 8.68
C GLU A 79 -17.33 -13.45 8.49
N GLU A 80 -16.74 -13.83 7.35
CA GLU A 80 -16.41 -15.21 7.02
C GLU A 80 -15.12 -15.68 7.69
N ARG A 81 -14.08 -14.83 7.70
CA ARG A 81 -12.72 -15.25 8.04
C ARG A 81 -12.29 -14.95 9.48
N LEU A 82 -12.98 -14.04 10.19
CA LEU A 82 -12.66 -13.81 11.59
C LEU A 82 -13.15 -14.95 12.49
N PRO A 83 -12.39 -15.28 13.56
CA PRO A 83 -12.87 -16.11 14.66
C PRO A 83 -14.22 -15.61 15.20
N LYS A 84 -15.07 -16.53 15.64
CA LYS A 84 -16.44 -16.21 16.06
C LYS A 84 -16.49 -15.14 17.14
N GLU A 85 -15.55 -15.18 18.08
CA GLU A 85 -15.43 -14.17 19.13
C GLU A 85 -15.14 -12.76 18.60
N TYR A 86 -14.58 -12.60 17.39
CA TYR A 86 -14.18 -11.31 16.83
C TYR A 86 -15.11 -10.75 15.76
N ARG A 87 -16.07 -11.54 15.24
CA ARG A 87 -16.98 -11.08 14.17
C ARG A 87 -17.82 -9.84 14.53
N HIS A 88 -18.09 -9.63 15.82
CA HIS A 88 -18.80 -8.44 16.27
C HIS A 88 -17.97 -7.13 16.14
N LEU A 89 -16.65 -7.27 16.02
CA LEU A 89 -15.68 -6.18 15.84
C LEU A 89 -15.35 -5.90 14.37
N THR A 90 -15.95 -6.63 13.42
CA THR A 90 -15.73 -6.46 11.98
C THR A 90 -15.74 -4.98 11.58
N PRO A 91 -14.68 -4.49 10.90
CA PRO A 91 -14.65 -3.15 10.33
C PRO A 91 -15.85 -2.94 9.42
N ARG A 92 -16.58 -1.85 9.64
CA ARG A 92 -17.76 -1.53 8.86
C ARG A 92 -17.98 -0.04 8.72
N THR A 93 -18.68 0.32 7.67
CA THR A 93 -19.17 1.68 7.46
C THR A 93 -20.66 1.71 7.79
N ILE A 94 -21.11 2.71 8.56
CA ILE A 94 -22.53 2.94 8.84
C ILE A 94 -22.94 4.31 8.30
N THR A 95 -24.14 4.41 7.75
CA THR A 95 -24.74 5.70 7.39
C THR A 95 -25.72 6.10 8.48
N SER A 96 -25.52 7.29 9.04
CA SER A 96 -26.37 7.88 10.07
C SER A 96 -27.65 8.48 9.45
N GLU A 97 -28.63 8.82 10.27
CA GLU A 97 -29.92 9.39 9.86
C GLU A 97 -29.78 10.74 9.14
N ASP A 98 -28.72 11.49 9.47
CA ASP A 98 -28.34 12.75 8.84
C ASP A 98 -27.60 12.57 7.49
N GLY A 99 -27.43 11.32 7.03
CA GLY A 99 -26.70 10.97 5.82
C GLY A 99 -25.18 10.91 5.99
N GLY A 100 -24.66 11.21 7.18
CA GLY A 100 -23.22 11.12 7.47
C GLY A 100 -22.73 9.68 7.43
N VAL A 101 -21.54 9.47 6.86
CA VAL A 101 -20.95 8.13 6.69
C VAL A 101 -19.85 7.96 7.73
N TYR A 102 -20.00 6.99 8.62
CA TYR A 102 -19.08 6.74 9.73
C TYR A 102 -18.37 5.42 9.57
N ARG A 103 -17.06 5.42 9.86
CA ARG A 103 -16.26 4.19 9.90
C ARG A 103 -16.13 3.69 11.33
N ILE A 104 -16.46 2.41 11.53
CA ILE A 104 -16.43 1.72 12.82
C ILE A 104 -15.33 0.67 12.78
N ILE A 105 -14.32 0.84 13.63
CA ILE A 105 -13.18 -0.05 13.80
C ILE A 105 -12.85 -0.11 15.29
N ASP A 106 -12.61 -1.29 15.82
CA ASP A 106 -12.28 -1.49 17.22
C ASP A 106 -11.06 -0.64 17.66
N GLY A 107 -11.16 -0.05 18.85
CA GLY A 107 -10.15 0.87 19.39
C GLY A 107 -10.13 2.28 18.76
N LYS A 108 -10.99 2.57 17.78
CA LYS A 108 -11.14 3.91 17.21
C LYS A 108 -12.52 4.50 17.53
N ARG A 109 -12.58 5.81 17.75
CA ARG A 109 -13.87 6.50 17.81
C ARG A 109 -14.55 6.44 16.43
N ALA A 110 -15.86 6.20 16.44
CA ALA A 110 -16.67 6.31 15.24
C ALA A 110 -16.55 7.74 14.71
N ARG A 111 -16.06 7.87 13.47
CA ARG A 111 -15.77 9.18 12.90
C ARG A 111 -16.28 9.25 11.47
N ARG A 112 -16.74 10.44 11.09
CA ARG A 112 -17.31 10.73 9.78
C ARG A 112 -16.21 10.73 8.72
N VAL A 113 -16.43 10.01 7.61
CA VAL A 113 -15.45 9.80 6.53
C VAL A 113 -15.89 10.37 5.18
N ASP A 114 -17.15 10.79 5.04
CA ASP A 114 -17.60 11.52 3.86
C ASP A 114 -17.06 12.95 3.84
N ILE A 115 -16.88 13.47 2.62
CA ILE A 115 -16.58 14.88 2.40
C ILE A 115 -17.89 15.65 2.64
N ALA A 116 -17.82 16.77 3.36
CA ALA A 116 -18.98 17.65 3.49
C ALA A 116 -19.54 17.96 2.08
N GLN A 117 -20.84 17.76 1.85
CA GLN A 117 -21.45 17.93 0.52
C GLN A 117 -21.16 19.31 -0.09
N SER A 118 -20.97 20.33 0.75
CA SER A 118 -20.61 21.70 0.36
C SER A 118 -19.17 21.85 -0.16
N ARG A 119 -18.31 20.83 -0.03
CA ARG A 119 -16.91 20.80 -0.44
C ARG A 119 -16.63 19.73 -1.52
N GLU A 120 -17.66 19.04 -1.98
CA GLU A 120 -17.52 17.95 -2.95
C GLU A 120 -17.35 18.51 -4.37
N THR A 121 -16.23 18.18 -5.03
CA THR A 121 -15.99 18.52 -6.44
C THR A 121 -16.35 17.36 -7.38
N GLN A 122 -16.48 17.64 -8.67
CA GLN A 122 -16.70 16.57 -9.67
C GLN A 122 -15.52 15.58 -9.73
N ASP A 123 -14.29 16.06 -9.49
CA ASP A 123 -13.09 15.21 -9.41
C ASP A 123 -13.10 14.33 -8.15
N ASP A 124 -13.69 14.80 -7.05
CA ASP A 124 -13.82 13.99 -5.83
C ASP A 124 -14.71 12.76 -6.06
N GLN A 125 -15.66 12.81 -6.99
CA GLN A 125 -16.49 11.65 -7.35
C GLN A 125 -15.67 10.53 -8.04
N GLN A 126 -14.51 10.85 -8.60
CA GLN A 126 -13.63 9.86 -9.25
C GLN A 126 -12.61 9.26 -8.28
N ARG A 127 -12.49 9.77 -7.06
CA ARG A 127 -11.52 9.29 -6.05
C ARG A 127 -12.04 8.07 -5.29
N GLU A 128 -11.11 7.27 -4.77
CA GLU A 128 -11.38 6.18 -3.81
C GLU A 128 -12.48 5.20 -4.24
N PHE A 129 -12.56 4.88 -5.53
CA PHE A 129 -13.57 3.94 -6.06
C PHE A 129 -15.03 4.40 -5.92
N ARG A 130 -15.33 5.69 -5.70
CA ARG A 130 -16.71 6.18 -5.53
C ARG A 130 -17.63 5.86 -6.71
N ASN A 131 -17.09 5.81 -7.92
CA ASN A 131 -17.78 5.37 -9.14
C ASN A 131 -17.48 3.91 -9.54
N ASP A 132 -16.81 3.15 -8.68
CA ASP A 132 -16.57 1.73 -8.85
C ASP A 132 -17.22 0.91 -7.73
N PRO A 133 -18.39 0.29 -7.98
CA PRO A 133 -19.07 -0.50 -6.95
C PRO A 133 -18.27 -1.73 -6.50
N SER A 134 -17.25 -2.12 -7.29
CA SER A 134 -16.32 -3.17 -6.87
C SER A 134 -15.33 -2.67 -5.82
N GLY A 135 -15.14 -1.36 -5.63
CA GLY A 135 -14.15 -0.87 -4.68
C GLY A 135 -12.70 -1.21 -5.06
N GLY A 136 -12.41 -1.32 -6.36
CA GLY A 136 -11.11 -1.74 -6.90
C GLY A 136 -10.86 -3.25 -6.86
N ARG A 137 -11.92 -4.06 -6.70
CA ARG A 137 -11.85 -5.54 -6.65
C ARG A 137 -12.13 -6.21 -8.00
N ASP A 138 -12.72 -5.51 -8.97
CA ASP A 138 -12.81 -5.99 -10.35
C ASP A 138 -11.44 -5.84 -11.04
N ILE A 139 -10.69 -6.94 -11.08
CA ILE A 139 -9.33 -6.97 -11.61
C ILE A 139 -9.29 -6.65 -13.10
N SER A 140 -10.28 -7.10 -13.88
CA SER A 140 -10.33 -6.82 -15.31
C SER A 140 -10.52 -5.33 -15.58
N ARG A 141 -11.41 -4.69 -14.82
CA ARG A 141 -11.61 -3.24 -14.87
C ARG A 141 -10.34 -2.51 -14.42
N ARG A 142 -9.76 -2.88 -13.29
CA ARG A 142 -8.57 -2.24 -12.72
C ARG A 142 -7.35 -2.31 -13.65
N LEU A 143 -7.15 -3.44 -14.35
CA LEU A 143 -6.10 -3.57 -15.38
C LEU A 143 -6.35 -2.66 -16.60
N THR A 144 -7.62 -2.43 -16.95
CA THR A 144 -8.02 -1.49 -18.00
C THR A 144 -7.71 -0.06 -17.57
N ASP A 145 -8.08 0.31 -16.35
CA ASP A 145 -7.81 1.64 -15.77
C ASP A 145 -6.29 1.91 -15.70
N GLN A 146 -5.50 0.94 -15.21
CA GLN A 146 -4.02 1.04 -15.25
C GLN A 146 -3.48 1.30 -16.67
N THR A 147 -4.07 0.66 -17.69
CA THR A 147 -3.65 0.83 -19.09
C THR A 147 -4.00 2.22 -19.61
N LEU A 148 -5.19 2.73 -19.26
CA LEU A 148 -5.64 4.08 -19.63
C LEU A 148 -4.79 5.16 -18.98
N ASP A 149 -4.41 4.95 -17.72
CA ASP A 149 -3.60 5.90 -16.93
C ASP A 149 -2.08 5.80 -17.21
N GLY A 150 -1.65 4.82 -18.01
CA GLY A 150 -0.23 4.57 -18.28
C GLY A 150 0.53 3.98 -17.08
N ILE A 151 -0.18 3.41 -16.12
CA ILE A 151 0.38 2.73 -14.94
C ILE A 151 0.77 1.29 -15.30
N SER A 152 2.05 0.97 -15.10
CA SER A 152 2.58 -0.36 -15.38
C SER A 152 2.31 -1.35 -14.25
N ALA A 153 2.35 -0.88 -13.00
CA ALA A 153 2.03 -1.67 -11.82
C ALA A 153 1.65 -0.75 -10.65
N GLU A 154 1.06 -1.31 -9.60
CA GLU A 154 0.71 -0.54 -8.40
C GLU A 154 0.96 -1.30 -7.09
N ILE A 155 1.27 -0.56 -6.05
CA ILE A 155 1.35 -1.01 -4.66
C ILE A 155 -0.04 -0.83 -4.03
N VAL A 156 -0.62 -1.91 -3.49
CA VAL A 156 -2.03 -1.94 -3.05
C VAL A 156 -2.13 -2.06 -1.53
N TYR A 157 -2.59 -0.99 -0.89
CA TYR A 157 -2.87 -0.88 0.54
C TYR A 157 -4.35 -1.17 0.89
N PRO A 158 -4.65 -1.55 2.16
CA PRO A 158 -6.03 -1.62 2.66
C PRO A 158 -6.72 -0.26 2.69
N ASN A 159 -8.02 -0.25 2.99
CA ASN A 159 -8.77 0.97 3.26
C ASN A 159 -9.41 0.93 4.66
N GLN A 160 -10.26 -0.06 4.93
CA GLN A 160 -10.83 -0.29 6.25
C GLN A 160 -9.75 -0.68 7.25
N SER A 161 -8.90 -1.64 6.90
CA SER A 161 -7.88 -2.17 7.82
C SER A 161 -6.63 -1.30 7.93
N LEU A 162 -6.69 -0.06 7.41
CA LEU A 162 -5.68 0.96 7.68
C LEU A 162 -5.51 1.21 9.18
N PHE A 163 -6.64 1.28 9.89
CA PHE A 163 -6.72 1.69 11.30
C PHE A 163 -6.68 0.53 12.30
N LEU A 164 -6.36 -0.69 11.86
CA LEU A 164 -6.38 -1.89 12.70
C LEU A 164 -5.57 -1.74 13.99
N TYR A 165 -4.46 -1.01 13.92
CA TYR A 165 -3.49 -0.88 15.01
C TYR A 165 -4.03 -0.13 16.24
N ASN A 166 -5.19 0.53 16.13
CA ASN A 166 -5.84 1.19 17.26
C ASN A 166 -6.56 0.23 18.23
N SER A 167 -6.88 -0.99 17.79
CA SER A 167 -7.56 -1.96 18.66
C SER A 167 -6.68 -2.28 19.89
N PRO A 168 -7.24 -2.30 21.11
CA PRO A 168 -6.48 -2.67 22.30
C PRO A 168 -6.20 -4.18 22.40
N ASP A 169 -6.74 -5.03 21.51
CA ASP A 169 -6.53 -6.49 21.54
C ASP A 169 -5.54 -6.94 20.45
N PRO A 170 -4.28 -7.26 20.79
CA PRO A 170 -3.28 -7.76 19.83
C PRO A 170 -3.68 -9.06 19.12
N LYS A 171 -4.52 -9.91 19.76
CA LYS A 171 -4.99 -11.15 19.15
C LYS A 171 -6.04 -10.87 18.07
N TYR A 172 -6.92 -9.91 18.32
CA TYR A 172 -7.83 -9.41 17.28
C TYR A 172 -7.05 -8.81 16.11
N GLN A 173 -6.06 -7.94 16.40
CA GLN A 173 -5.21 -7.37 15.35
C GLN A 173 -4.58 -8.46 14.49
N SER A 174 -3.99 -9.48 15.12
CA SER A 174 -3.36 -10.60 14.41
C SER A 174 -4.35 -11.42 13.58
N ALA A 175 -5.54 -11.71 14.14
CA ALA A 175 -6.58 -12.48 13.44
C ALA A 175 -7.10 -11.73 12.21
N LEU A 176 -7.35 -10.44 12.34
CA LEU A 176 -7.82 -9.60 11.24
C LEU A 176 -6.76 -9.42 10.16
N ALA A 177 -5.50 -9.17 10.56
CA ALA A 177 -4.38 -9.06 9.63
C ALA A 177 -4.22 -10.33 8.80
N SER A 178 -4.24 -11.51 9.44
CA SER A 178 -4.17 -12.79 8.73
C SER A 178 -5.34 -13.01 7.77
N ALA A 179 -6.57 -12.63 8.17
CA ALA A 179 -7.74 -12.71 7.30
C ALA A 179 -7.61 -11.82 6.06
N TYR A 180 -7.20 -10.56 6.26
CA TYR A 180 -6.96 -9.60 5.19
C TYR A 180 -5.85 -10.04 4.25
N ASN A 181 -4.70 -10.46 4.78
CA ASN A 181 -3.54 -10.88 3.98
C ASN A 181 -3.88 -12.08 3.10
N ASN A 182 -4.59 -13.08 3.63
CA ASN A 182 -4.99 -14.24 2.82
C ASN A 182 -5.92 -13.83 1.67
N TRP A 183 -6.92 -12.99 1.97
CA TRP A 183 -7.87 -12.53 0.96
C TRP A 183 -7.22 -11.67 -0.13
N LEU A 184 -6.38 -10.71 0.26
CA LEU A 184 -5.72 -9.82 -0.69
C LEU A 184 -4.80 -10.62 -1.61
N TRP A 185 -4.09 -11.61 -1.06
CA TRP A 185 -3.27 -12.51 -1.84
C TRP A 185 -4.10 -13.31 -2.85
N GLU A 186 -5.17 -13.97 -2.40
CA GLU A 186 -6.09 -14.72 -3.27
C GLU A 186 -6.63 -13.87 -4.42
N LEU A 187 -6.88 -12.58 -4.19
CA LEU A 187 -7.41 -11.66 -5.19
C LEU A 187 -6.36 -11.19 -6.21
N LEU A 188 -5.11 -10.95 -5.78
CA LEU A 188 -4.11 -10.27 -6.61
C LEU A 188 -2.98 -11.17 -7.12
N ALA A 189 -2.81 -12.38 -6.55
CA ALA A 189 -1.67 -13.25 -6.85
C ALA A 189 -1.59 -13.75 -8.30
N GLU A 190 -2.70 -13.72 -9.05
CA GLU A 190 -2.72 -14.12 -10.47
C GLU A 190 -2.06 -13.08 -11.40
N HIS A 191 -1.79 -11.87 -10.92
CA HIS A 191 -1.19 -10.78 -11.69
C HIS A 191 0.01 -10.12 -10.96
N PRO A 192 1.06 -10.90 -10.63
CA PRO A 192 2.18 -10.45 -9.81
C PRO A 192 3.10 -9.42 -10.51
N ASP A 193 2.94 -9.24 -11.81
CA ASP A 193 3.58 -8.21 -12.62
C ASP A 193 2.84 -6.87 -12.58
N ARG A 194 1.57 -6.87 -12.16
CA ARG A 194 0.69 -5.68 -12.15
C ARG A 194 0.38 -5.18 -10.74
N PHE A 195 0.35 -6.08 -9.75
CA PHE A 195 0.03 -5.71 -8.38
C PHE A 195 1.12 -6.15 -7.39
N VAL A 196 1.41 -5.25 -6.45
CA VAL A 196 2.21 -5.51 -5.26
C VAL A 196 1.28 -5.38 -4.05
N PRO A 197 0.67 -6.48 -3.57
CA PRO A 197 -0.17 -6.42 -2.38
C PRO A 197 0.69 -6.06 -1.16
N VAL A 198 0.19 -5.19 -0.29
CA VAL A 198 0.86 -4.84 0.98
C VAL A 198 0.19 -5.57 2.12
N ALA A 199 0.93 -6.45 2.79
CA ALA A 199 0.44 -7.16 3.96
C ALA A 199 0.29 -6.21 5.17
N ILE A 200 -0.65 -6.50 6.04
CA ILE A 200 -0.79 -5.85 7.34
C ILE A 200 -0.06 -6.69 8.37
N VAL A 201 0.83 -6.08 9.14
CA VAL A 201 1.57 -6.76 10.22
C VAL A 201 1.48 -5.93 11.51
N PRO A 202 0.58 -6.31 12.43
CA PRO A 202 0.56 -5.79 13.79
C PRO A 202 1.84 -6.15 14.53
N VAL A 203 2.43 -5.17 15.21
CA VAL A 203 3.68 -5.35 15.98
C VAL A 203 3.49 -5.21 17.49
N ALA A 204 2.24 -5.13 17.96
CA ALA A 204 1.91 -5.14 19.38
C ALA A 204 2.33 -6.45 20.07
N ASP A 205 2.34 -7.57 19.33
CA ASP A 205 2.93 -8.84 19.73
C ASP A 205 3.95 -9.28 18.65
N LEU A 206 5.25 -9.12 18.94
CA LEU A 206 6.33 -9.37 17.99
C LEU A 206 6.42 -10.83 17.55
N ASP A 207 6.09 -11.77 18.42
CA ASP A 207 6.09 -13.18 18.05
C ASP A 207 4.99 -13.49 17.02
N SER A 208 3.80 -12.86 17.14
CA SER A 208 2.76 -12.94 16.12
C SER A 208 3.16 -12.22 14.85
N ALA A 209 3.81 -11.05 14.96
CA ALA A 209 4.31 -10.30 13.80
C ALA A 209 5.29 -11.14 12.96
N ILE A 210 6.26 -11.78 13.62
CA ILE A 210 7.25 -12.68 13.00
C ILE A 210 6.59 -13.88 12.31
N ARG A 211 5.59 -14.49 12.96
CA ARG A 211 4.82 -15.60 12.35
C ARG A 211 4.09 -15.15 11.09
N GLU A 212 3.48 -13.96 11.11
CA GLU A 212 2.78 -13.42 9.95
C GLU A 212 3.77 -13.07 8.83
N VAL A 213 4.90 -12.44 9.14
CA VAL A 213 5.99 -12.17 8.18
C VAL A 213 6.46 -13.44 7.49
N THR A 214 6.70 -14.50 8.27
CA THR A 214 7.11 -15.82 7.75
C THR A 214 6.05 -16.44 6.85
N LYS A 215 4.77 -16.19 7.13
CA LYS A 215 3.65 -16.70 6.34
C LYS A 215 3.52 -15.92 5.02
N ILE A 216 3.52 -14.59 5.07
CA ILE A 216 3.36 -13.75 3.87
C ILE A 216 4.55 -13.88 2.91
N SER A 217 5.77 -14.08 3.43
CA SER A 217 6.95 -14.33 2.58
C SER A 217 6.82 -15.64 1.79
N LYS A 218 6.28 -16.69 2.42
CA LYS A 218 5.99 -17.97 1.73
C LYS A 218 4.85 -17.86 0.71
N LEU A 219 3.89 -16.96 0.93
CA LEU A 219 2.84 -16.70 -0.05
C LEU A 219 3.43 -16.00 -1.28
N GLY A 220 4.36 -15.06 -1.08
CA GLY A 220 5.04 -14.30 -2.14
C GLY A 220 4.84 -12.80 -2.04
N TYR A 221 4.42 -12.29 -0.87
CA TYR A 221 4.42 -10.86 -0.62
C TYR A 221 5.81 -10.27 -0.79
N ARG A 222 5.86 -9.01 -1.22
CA ARG A 222 7.10 -8.21 -1.35
C ARG A 222 7.11 -6.98 -0.45
N ALA A 223 5.96 -6.66 0.15
CA ALA A 223 5.79 -5.50 0.99
C ALA A 223 4.83 -5.80 2.15
N LEU A 224 5.11 -5.18 3.29
CA LEU A 224 4.25 -5.16 4.45
C LEU A 224 4.14 -3.73 4.98
N LYS A 225 3.09 -3.44 5.74
CA LYS A 225 3.00 -2.23 6.53
C LYS A 225 2.92 -2.56 8.02
N ILE A 226 3.53 -1.71 8.82
CA ILE A 226 3.46 -1.69 10.28
C ILE A 226 2.92 -0.31 10.73
N PRO A 227 2.47 -0.13 11.97
CA PRO A 227 1.99 1.18 12.41
C PRO A 227 3.06 2.27 12.30
N ILE A 228 2.70 3.51 11.96
CA ILE A 228 3.68 4.64 11.94
C ILE A 228 4.30 4.85 13.32
N THR A 229 3.51 4.67 14.38
CA THR A 229 3.93 4.92 15.75
C THR A 229 3.57 3.74 16.65
N MET A 230 4.47 3.39 17.56
CA MET A 230 4.26 2.43 18.64
C MET A 230 4.63 3.10 19.96
N THR A 231 3.62 3.60 20.67
CA THR A 231 3.83 4.42 21.89
C THR A 231 4.52 3.66 23.01
N GLU A 232 4.10 2.41 23.23
CA GLU A 232 4.65 1.57 24.30
C GLU A 232 6.05 1.02 23.98
N ARG A 233 6.45 1.02 22.70
CA ARG A 233 7.73 0.48 22.26
C ARG A 233 8.19 1.15 20.96
N PRO A 234 9.04 2.18 21.03
CA PRO A 234 9.53 2.87 19.84
C PRO A 234 10.42 1.94 18.99
N TYR A 235 10.47 2.17 17.67
CA TYR A 235 11.13 1.25 16.73
C TYR A 235 12.65 1.12 16.86
N ASN A 236 13.29 2.00 17.64
CA ASN A 236 14.70 1.89 18.00
C ASN A 236 14.95 0.97 19.22
N ASP A 237 13.90 0.37 19.80
CA ASP A 237 14.03 -0.65 20.84
C ASP A 237 14.65 -1.94 20.25
N SER A 238 15.66 -2.48 20.94
CA SER A 238 16.36 -3.70 20.56
C SER A 238 15.46 -4.94 20.37
N ALA A 239 14.27 -4.95 20.97
CA ALA A 239 13.34 -6.06 20.79
C ALA A 239 12.84 -6.20 19.35
N TYR A 240 12.86 -5.14 18.55
CA TYR A 240 12.52 -5.22 17.12
C TYR A 240 13.64 -5.82 16.26
N GLU A 241 14.86 -6.00 16.78
CA GLU A 241 16.00 -6.46 15.99
C GLU A 241 15.69 -7.75 15.24
N ASN A 242 15.13 -8.75 15.94
CA ASN A 242 14.75 -10.02 15.33
C ASN A 242 13.65 -9.85 14.26
N PHE A 243 12.70 -8.93 14.48
CA PHE A 243 11.68 -8.62 13.50
C PHE A 243 12.28 -7.99 12.23
N TRP A 244 13.24 -7.06 12.38
CA TRP A 244 13.94 -6.44 11.26
C TRP A 244 14.78 -7.44 10.48
N SER A 245 15.56 -8.27 11.16
CA SER A 245 16.37 -9.31 10.51
C SER A 245 15.51 -10.26 9.68
N ILE A 246 14.35 -10.68 10.20
CA ILE A 246 13.45 -11.58 9.47
C ILE A 246 12.79 -10.88 8.27
N CYS A 247 12.47 -9.59 8.37
CA CYS A 247 11.97 -8.82 7.21
C CYS A 247 13.04 -8.68 6.14
N GLU A 248 14.31 -8.43 6.52
CA GLU A 248 15.45 -8.35 5.62
C GLU A 248 15.72 -9.70 4.95
N GLU A 249 15.79 -10.79 5.71
CA GLU A 249 15.97 -12.15 5.19
C GLU A 249 14.85 -12.57 4.22
N ALA A 250 13.63 -12.09 4.46
CA ALA A 250 12.48 -12.34 3.60
C ALA A 250 12.40 -11.38 2.39
N GLU A 251 13.33 -10.43 2.26
CA GLU A 251 13.35 -9.38 1.23
C GLU A 251 12.04 -8.57 1.18
N LEU A 252 11.41 -8.34 2.34
CA LEU A 252 10.16 -7.60 2.45
C LEU A 252 10.42 -6.12 2.69
N VAL A 253 9.82 -5.28 1.84
CA VAL A 253 9.81 -3.83 2.06
C VAL A 253 8.87 -3.50 3.21
N VAL A 254 9.41 -2.92 4.28
CA VAL A 254 8.62 -2.39 5.39
C VAL A 254 8.14 -0.98 5.04
N SER A 255 6.83 -0.79 5.00
CA SER A 255 6.18 0.48 4.68
C SER A 255 5.47 1.10 5.88
N PHE A 256 5.47 2.43 5.93
CA PHE A 256 4.71 3.24 6.86
C PHE A 256 3.70 4.06 6.08
N HIS A 257 2.43 3.71 6.22
CA HIS A 257 1.34 4.39 5.52
C HIS A 257 0.60 5.32 6.48
N ALA A 258 0.16 6.50 6.00
CA ALA A 258 -0.70 7.39 6.78
C ALA A 258 -1.90 6.67 7.41
N PHE A 259 -2.45 7.23 8.49
CA PHE A 259 -3.62 6.64 9.17
C PHE A 259 -3.41 5.30 9.87
N SER A 260 -2.16 4.95 10.19
CA SER A 260 -1.79 3.69 10.83
C SER A 260 -1.17 3.86 12.23
N ASN A 261 -1.53 4.91 12.97
CA ASN A 261 -1.03 5.08 14.34
C ASN A 261 -1.57 3.98 15.28
N SER A 262 -0.77 3.56 16.26
CA SER A 262 -1.23 2.63 17.31
C SER A 262 -2.19 3.25 18.33
N ILE A 263 -2.31 4.58 18.34
CA ILE A 263 -3.24 5.34 19.19
C ILE A 263 -4.08 6.29 18.34
N ASP A 264 -5.37 6.42 18.67
CA ASP A 264 -6.28 7.41 18.06
C ASP A 264 -5.94 8.81 18.62
N GLN A 265 -4.98 9.48 17.97
CA GLN A 265 -4.56 10.85 18.31
C GLN A 265 -5.23 11.93 17.44
N TYR A 266 -6.30 11.58 16.71
CA TYR A 266 -6.96 12.54 15.82
C TYR A 266 -7.79 13.56 16.63
N PRO A 267 -7.85 14.84 16.19
CA PRO A 267 -8.67 15.87 16.83
C PRO A 267 -10.11 15.41 17.06
N ASP A 268 -10.74 15.84 18.15
CA ASP A 268 -12.11 15.42 18.48
C ASP A 268 -13.13 15.78 17.40
N ASP A 269 -12.92 16.91 16.70
CA ASP A 269 -13.77 17.45 15.64
C ASP A 269 -13.46 16.90 14.23
N TRP A 270 -12.63 15.84 14.14
CA TRP A 270 -12.24 15.24 12.86
C TRP A 270 -13.45 14.63 12.13
N GLY A 271 -13.62 15.01 10.87
CA GLY A 271 -14.74 14.62 10.03
C GLY A 271 -16.02 15.43 10.27
N GLU A 272 -16.06 16.31 11.28
CA GLU A 272 -17.22 17.18 11.50
C GLU A 272 -17.32 18.27 10.43
N GLU A 273 -18.54 18.60 10.01
CA GLU A 273 -18.81 19.59 8.95
C GLU A 273 -18.26 20.99 9.30
N GLN A 274 -18.28 21.34 10.59
CA GLN A 274 -17.75 22.60 11.13
C GLN A 274 -16.36 22.46 11.77
N GLY A 275 -15.78 21.25 11.78
CA GLY A 275 -14.50 20.93 12.42
C GLY A 275 -13.31 20.92 11.45
N THR A 276 -12.27 20.19 11.82
CA THR A 276 -11.05 19.99 11.00
C THR A 276 -11.31 19.34 9.63
N GLY A 277 -12.53 18.87 9.36
CA GLY A 277 -12.92 18.20 8.12
C GLY A 277 -12.45 16.75 8.07
N GLY A 278 -12.82 16.04 6.99
CA GLY A 278 -12.47 14.62 6.82
C GLY A 278 -10.96 14.37 6.65
N ALA A 279 -10.57 13.10 6.64
CA ALA A 279 -9.18 12.62 6.46
C ALA A 279 -8.37 13.40 5.40
N LEU A 280 -8.99 13.63 4.23
CA LEU A 280 -8.38 14.33 3.10
C LEU A 280 -8.27 15.85 3.31
N SER A 281 -9.17 16.46 4.06
CA SER A 281 -9.07 17.88 4.46
C SER A 281 -7.89 18.10 5.42
N LEU A 282 -7.69 17.19 6.37
CA LEU A 282 -6.55 17.24 7.29
C LEU A 282 -5.21 17.10 6.53
N MET A 283 -5.14 16.21 5.53
CA MET A 283 -3.96 16.05 4.68
C MET A 283 -3.67 17.30 3.83
N ALA A 284 -4.71 17.92 3.25
CA ALA A 284 -4.57 19.12 2.43
C ALA A 284 -4.15 20.37 3.23
N MET A 285 -4.44 20.43 4.54
CA MET A 285 -4.02 21.54 5.41
C MET A 285 -2.60 21.37 5.97
N SER A 286 -1.99 20.20 5.83
CA SER A 286 -0.66 19.86 6.35
C SER A 286 0.47 19.94 5.31
N MET A 287 0.16 20.34 4.08
CA MET A 287 1.10 20.67 2.99
C MET A 287 1.19 22.18 2.81
#